data_AF-G6AFE9-F1
#
_entry.id   AF-G6AFE9-F1
#
_cell.length_a   1.000
_cell.length_b   1.000
_cell.length_c   1.000
_cell.angle_alpha   90.00
_cell.angle_beta   90.00
_cell.angle_gamma   90.00
#
_symmetry.space_group_name_H-M   'P 1'
#
loop_
_entity.id
_entity.type
_entity.pdbx_description
1 polymer ?
#
loop_
_entity_poly.entity_id
_entity_poly.type
_entity_poly.pdbx_seq_one_letter_code
_entity_poly.pdbx_strand_id
1 'polypeptide(L)'
;MKVKKGFNLREVCGEHIIVAEGDENIDFSNIISMNESSAFLWEEVQKMESFSIDDLVNILCSQYEVDKETAKKDAEALAAQWGKAGIIEGNDVPEGSIETVSTIETEPKKRDSATIKTDNSAQEQPKKKGFFKRLFG
;
A
#
# COMPACT_ATOMS: atom_id res chain seq x y z
N MET A 1 -15.18 3.16 11.23
CA MET A 1 -14.10 4.04 10.73
C MET A 1 -14.51 4.56 9.37
N LYS A 2 -13.81 5.54 8.80
CA LYS A 2 -14.15 6.08 7.47
C LYS A 2 -12.92 6.59 6.73
N VAL A 3 -13.03 6.70 5.41
CA VAL A 3 -11.99 7.29 4.56
C VAL A 3 -11.87 8.80 4.86
N LYS A 4 -10.64 9.27 5.04
CA LYS A 4 -10.37 10.69 5.21
C LYS A 4 -10.48 11.41 3.87
N LYS A 5 -11.07 12.61 3.87
CA LYS A 5 -11.22 13.41 2.65
C LYS A 5 -9.86 13.83 2.11
N GLY A 6 -9.79 13.97 0.78
CA GLY A 6 -8.57 14.41 0.10
C GLY A 6 -7.55 13.29 -0.12
N PHE A 7 -7.96 12.02 -0.10
CA PHE A 7 -7.15 10.89 -0.55
C PHE A 7 -7.85 10.19 -1.71
N ASN A 8 -7.17 10.10 -2.85
CA ASN A 8 -7.72 9.52 -4.08
C ASN A 8 -6.84 8.38 -4.58
N LEU A 9 -7.47 7.31 -5.06
CA LEU A 9 -6.78 6.22 -5.76
C LEU A 9 -6.50 6.63 -7.21
N ARG A 10 -5.27 6.43 -7.66
CA ARG A 10 -4.83 6.64 -9.04
C ARG A 10 -4.07 5.43 -9.54
N GLU A 11 -4.21 5.16 -10.83
CA GLU A 11 -3.40 4.18 -11.53
C GLU A 11 -2.27 4.87 -12.29
N VAL A 12 -1.03 4.47 -12.06
CA VAL A 12 0.16 4.99 -12.73
C VAL A 12 1.02 3.83 -13.17
N CYS A 13 1.25 3.68 -14.48
CA CYS A 13 2.06 2.59 -15.05
C CYS A 13 1.62 1.17 -14.64
N GLY A 14 0.33 0.96 -14.38
CA GLY A 14 -0.21 -0.33 -13.91
C GLY A 14 -0.09 -0.57 -12.40
N GLU A 15 0.39 0.42 -11.64
CA GLU A 15 0.42 0.40 -10.18
C GLU A 15 -0.70 1.27 -9.61
N HIS A 16 -1.30 0.82 -8.51
CA HIS A 16 -2.33 1.54 -7.78
C HIS A 16 -1.68 2.36 -6.66
N ILE A 17 -1.94 3.66 -6.61
CA ILE A 17 -1.38 4.55 -5.59
C ILE A 17 -2.46 5.45 -4.97
N ILE A 18 -2.36 5.70 -3.66
CA ILE A 18 -3.13 6.73 -2.99
C ILE A 18 -2.35 8.03 -3.01
N VAL A 19 -3.03 9.10 -3.45
CA VAL A 19 -2.49 10.47 -3.51
C VAL A 19 -3.33 11.39 -2.66
N ALA A 20 -2.66 12.23 -1.86
CA ALA A 20 -3.28 13.33 -1.15
C ALA A 20 -3.59 14.50 -2.11
N GLU A 21 -4.82 14.98 -2.12
CA GLU A 21 -5.29 16.10 -2.96
C GLU A 21 -6.11 17.10 -2.14
N GLY A 22 -5.73 18.38 -2.18
CA GLY A 22 -6.47 19.49 -1.57
C GLY A 22 -5.58 20.52 -0.87
N ASP A 23 -6.12 21.73 -0.65
CA ASP A 23 -5.40 22.85 -0.01
C ASP A 23 -4.99 22.55 1.45
N GLU A 24 -5.66 21.62 2.11
CA GLU A 24 -5.36 21.22 3.48
C GLU A 24 -4.26 20.16 3.60
N ASN A 25 -3.75 19.62 2.47
CA ASN A 25 -2.76 18.55 2.46
C ASN A 25 -1.78 18.72 1.29
N ILE A 26 -0.97 19.79 1.31
CA ILE A 26 0.11 20.07 0.33
C ILE A 26 1.37 19.25 0.68
N ASP A 27 1.22 17.98 1.02
CA ASP A 27 2.35 17.07 1.17
C ASP A 27 2.16 15.84 0.29
N PHE A 28 2.59 15.98 -0.96
CA PHE A 28 2.62 14.93 -1.97
C PHE A 28 3.64 13.82 -1.66
N SER A 29 4.37 13.92 -0.54
CA SER A 29 5.41 12.96 -0.17
C SER A 29 4.83 11.63 0.33
N ASN A 30 3.55 11.60 0.73
CA ASN A 30 2.90 10.39 1.25
C ASN A 30 2.16 9.65 0.13
N ILE A 31 2.92 9.06 -0.79
CA ILE A 31 2.40 8.11 -1.79
C ILE A 31 2.34 6.73 -1.14
N ILE A 32 1.16 6.14 -1.13
CA ILE A 32 0.96 4.77 -0.62
C ILE A 32 0.67 3.87 -1.81
N SER A 33 1.53 2.88 -2.03
CA SER A 33 1.29 1.86 -3.05
C SER A 33 0.29 0.83 -2.54
N MET A 34 -0.65 0.47 -3.40
CA MET A 34 -1.67 -0.54 -3.17
C MET A 34 -1.46 -1.73 -4.08
N ASN A 35 -1.60 -2.94 -3.53
CA ASN A 35 -1.82 -4.12 -4.33
C ASN A 35 -3.27 -4.16 -4.85
N GLU A 36 -3.56 -5.03 -5.80
CA GLU A 36 -4.88 -5.15 -6.44
C GLU A 36 -6.03 -5.33 -5.43
N SER A 37 -5.85 -6.20 -4.43
CA SER A 37 -6.88 -6.45 -3.42
C SER A 37 -7.13 -5.26 -2.51
N SER A 38 -6.09 -4.52 -2.12
CA SER A 38 -6.20 -3.31 -1.31
C SER A 38 -6.81 -2.13 -2.08
N ALA A 39 -6.48 -2.00 -3.37
CA ALA A 39 -7.08 -1.01 -4.26
C ALA A 39 -8.59 -1.27 -4.43
N PHE A 40 -8.97 -2.53 -4.68
CA PHE A 40 -10.37 -2.93 -4.74
C PHE A 40 -11.13 -2.61 -3.45
N LEU A 41 -10.59 -2.97 -2.29
CA LEU A 41 -11.21 -2.65 -1.01
C LEU A 41 -11.35 -1.13 -0.82
N TRP A 42 -10.32 -0.37 -1.19
CA TRP A 42 -10.34 1.08 -1.12
C TRP A 42 -11.44 1.71 -1.97
N GLU A 43 -11.65 1.22 -3.20
CA GLU A 43 -12.74 1.65 -4.07
C GLU A 43 -14.13 1.39 -3.45
N GLU A 44 -14.31 0.24 -2.81
CA GLU A 44 -15.58 -0.10 -2.16
C GLU A 44 -15.85 0.78 -0.94
N VAL A 45 -14.86 0.96 -0.04
CA VAL A 45 -15.06 1.75 1.18
C VAL A 45 -15.16 3.26 0.93
N GLN A 46 -14.59 3.78 -0.17
CA GLN A 46 -14.79 5.19 -0.56
C GLN A 46 -16.25 5.51 -0.91
N LYS A 47 -17.03 4.51 -1.32
CA LYS A 47 -18.47 4.67 -1.61
C LYS A 47 -19.32 4.67 -0.33
N MET A 48 -18.73 4.34 0.82
CA MET A 48 -19.40 4.24 2.11
C MET A 48 -19.13 5.46 2.97
N GLU A 49 -20.11 5.90 3.76
CA GLU A 49 -19.90 7.00 4.72
C GLU A 49 -19.02 6.55 5.91
N SER A 50 -19.19 5.29 6.33
CA SER A 50 -18.34 4.61 7.31
C SER A 50 -18.37 3.11 7.06
N PHE A 51 -17.33 2.41 7.51
CA PHE A 51 -17.17 0.98 7.39
C PHE A 51 -16.53 0.40 8.65
N SER A 52 -16.65 -0.91 8.82
CA SER A 52 -16.07 -1.70 9.90
C SER A 52 -15.16 -2.80 9.36
N ILE A 53 -14.45 -3.50 10.25
CA ILE A 53 -13.67 -4.69 9.88
C ILE A 53 -14.59 -5.76 9.27
N ASP A 54 -15.79 -5.95 9.81
CA ASP A 54 -16.72 -6.95 9.28
C ASP A 54 -17.17 -6.61 7.85
N ASP A 55 -17.27 -5.33 7.50
CA ASP A 55 -17.58 -4.90 6.13
C ASP A 55 -16.43 -5.27 5.17
N LEU A 56 -15.19 -5.00 5.56
CA LEU A 56 -14.01 -5.39 4.77
C LEU A 56 -13.94 -6.91 4.57
N VAL A 57 -14.23 -7.68 5.63
CA VAL A 57 -14.30 -9.15 5.58
C VAL A 57 -15.37 -9.62 4.60
N ASN A 58 -16.56 -9.03 4.67
CA ASN A 58 -17.66 -9.39 3.77
C ASN A 58 -17.31 -9.08 2.31
N ILE A 59 -16.66 -7.94 2.04
CA ILE A 59 -16.21 -7.57 0.70
C ILE A 59 -15.16 -8.58 0.20
N LEU A 60 -14.16 -8.91 1.03
CA LEU A 60 -13.11 -9.89 0.69
C LEU A 60 -13.70 -11.27 0.38
N CYS A 61 -14.54 -11.80 1.26
CA CYS A 61 -15.16 -13.11 1.06
C CYS A 61 -16.16 -13.14 -0.12
N SER A 62 -16.70 -11.99 -0.52
CA SER A 62 -17.61 -11.89 -1.68
C SER A 62 -16.84 -11.85 -2.99
N GLN A 63 -15.68 -11.18 -3.01
CA GLN A 63 -14.86 -11.01 -4.22
C GLN A 63 -13.89 -12.17 -4.43
N TYR A 64 -13.38 -12.74 -3.35
CA TYR A 64 -12.33 -13.76 -3.35
C TYR A 64 -12.80 -15.02 -2.63
N GLU A 65 -12.32 -16.17 -3.08
CA GLU A 65 -12.53 -17.46 -2.40
C GLU A 65 -11.57 -17.58 -1.20
N VAL A 66 -11.83 -16.79 -0.17
CA VAL A 66 -11.07 -16.74 1.07
C VAL A 66 -11.97 -17.04 2.26
N ASP A 67 -11.47 -17.81 3.22
CA ASP A 67 -12.22 -18.09 4.44
C ASP A 67 -12.33 -16.85 5.34
N LYS A 68 -13.39 -16.82 6.15
CA LYS A 68 -13.70 -15.67 7.00
C LYS A 68 -12.61 -15.35 8.02
N GLU A 69 -11.88 -16.36 8.51
CA GLU A 69 -10.83 -16.12 9.52
C GLU A 69 -9.60 -15.45 8.90
N THR A 70 -9.18 -15.93 7.73
CA THR A 70 -8.10 -15.31 6.95
C THR A 70 -8.48 -13.90 6.51
N ALA A 71 -9.67 -13.72 5.92
CA ALA A 71 -10.16 -12.40 5.51
C ALA A 71 -10.21 -11.40 6.68
N LYS A 72 -10.55 -11.88 7.89
CA LYS A 72 -10.55 -11.04 9.10
C LYS A 72 -9.17 -10.58 9.49
N LYS A 73 -8.18 -11.48 9.51
CA LYS A 73 -6.79 -11.12 9.82
C LYS A 73 -6.24 -10.11 8.81
N ASP A 74 -6.52 -10.33 7.52
CA ASP A 74 -6.08 -9.44 6.45
C ASP A 74 -6.77 -8.06 6.54
N ALA A 75 -8.08 -8.02 6.80
CA ALA A 75 -8.84 -6.80 6.98
C ALA A 75 -8.35 -5.98 8.20
N GLU A 76 -8.09 -6.64 9.34
CA GLU A 76 -7.56 -6.00 10.54
C GLU A 76 -6.17 -5.40 10.29
N ALA A 77 -5.28 -6.17 9.65
CA ALA A 77 -3.94 -5.70 9.30
C ALA A 77 -3.97 -4.52 8.33
N LEU A 78 -4.82 -4.59 7.30
CA LEU A 78 -4.98 -3.53 6.31
C LEU A 78 -5.55 -2.25 6.93
N ALA A 79 -6.59 -2.36 7.74
CA ALA A 79 -7.18 -1.22 8.44
C ALA A 79 -6.18 -0.55 9.39
N ALA A 80 -5.35 -1.33 10.08
CA ALA A 80 -4.28 -0.78 10.92
C ALA A 80 -3.23 -0.04 10.09
N GLN A 81 -2.84 -0.57 8.92
CA GLN A 81 -1.92 0.11 8.00
C GLN A 81 -2.50 1.42 7.48
N TRP A 82 -3.76 1.45 7.08
CA TRP A 82 -4.46 2.66 6.65
C TRP A 82 -4.58 3.69 7.77
N GLY A 83 -4.85 3.24 9.00
CA GLY A 83 -4.89 4.09 10.18
C GLY A 83 -3.54 4.74 10.47
N LYS A 84 -2.47 3.94 10.44
CA LYS A 84 -1.09 4.43 10.59
C LYS A 84 -0.67 5.39 9.49
N ALA A 85 -1.10 5.14 8.26
CA ALA A 85 -0.86 6.03 7.12
C ALA A 85 -1.71 7.32 7.17
N GLY A 86 -2.68 7.40 8.09
CA GLY A 86 -3.52 8.58 8.28
C GLY A 86 -4.55 8.80 7.16
N ILE A 87 -4.85 7.76 6.37
CA ILE A 87 -5.80 7.84 5.25
C ILE A 87 -7.23 7.44 5.64
N ILE A 88 -7.41 6.88 6.83
CA ILE A 88 -8.70 6.65 7.46
C ILE A 88 -8.74 7.28 8.86
N GLU A 89 -9.93 7.59 9.34
CA GLU A 89 -10.17 8.18 10.65
C GLU A 89 -11.36 7.52 11.36
N GLY A 90 -11.36 7.54 12.70
CA GLY A 90 -12.43 6.98 13.53
C GLY A 90 -11.91 6.43 14.86
N ASN A 91 -12.79 6.27 15.85
CA ASN A 91 -12.46 5.73 17.17
C ASN A 91 -12.33 4.20 17.19
N ASP A 92 -12.66 3.56 16.07
CA ASP A 92 -12.71 2.11 15.87
C ASP A 92 -11.65 1.63 14.87
N VAL A 93 -10.68 2.48 14.54
CA VAL A 93 -9.48 2.09 13.79
C VAL A 93 -8.61 1.22 14.69
N PRO A 94 -8.22 0.00 14.28
CA PRO A 94 -7.40 -0.87 15.11
C PRO A 94 -6.00 -0.29 15.32
N GLU A 95 -5.57 -0.20 16.58
CA GLU A 95 -4.19 0.16 16.94
C GLU A 95 -3.26 -1.05 16.69
N GLY A 96 -2.75 -1.16 15.46
CA GLY A 96 -1.83 -2.24 15.10
C GLY A 96 -0.36 -1.88 15.35
N SER A 97 0.28 -2.56 16.30
CA SER A 97 1.73 -2.68 16.41
C SER A 97 2.26 -3.74 15.44
N ILE A 98 2.54 -3.34 14.19
CA ILE A 98 3.32 -4.18 13.26
C ILE A 98 4.47 -3.35 12.67
N GLU A 99 5.68 -3.88 12.87
CA GLU A 99 6.96 -3.35 12.37
C GLU A 99 6.99 -3.40 10.84
N THR A 100 7.30 -2.23 10.26
CA THR A 100 7.82 -1.96 8.89
C THR A 100 7.24 -2.71 7.68
N VAL A 101 6.71 -1.97 6.69
CA VAL A 101 7.26 -1.93 5.32
C VAL A 101 6.72 -0.71 4.54
N SER A 102 7.63 -0.12 3.77
CA SER A 102 7.53 0.83 2.65
C SER A 102 6.97 2.24 2.88
N THR A 103 7.57 2.99 3.78
CA THR A 103 7.76 4.43 3.52
C THR A 103 8.91 4.53 2.51
N ILE A 104 8.61 4.92 1.27
CA ILE A 104 9.67 5.40 0.38
C ILE A 104 10.04 6.79 0.91
N GLU A 105 11.04 6.84 1.78
CA GLU A 105 11.70 8.10 2.13
C GLU A 105 12.41 8.63 0.88
N THR A 106 11.77 9.55 0.16
CA THR A 106 12.48 10.38 -0.81
C THR A 106 13.31 11.42 -0.07
N GLU A 107 14.52 11.05 0.34
CA GLU A 107 15.55 12.04 0.69
C GLU A 107 16.05 12.76 -0.58
N PRO A 108 16.25 14.09 -0.54
CA PRO A 108 16.82 14.83 -1.65
C PRO A 108 18.35 14.69 -1.65
N LYS A 109 18.89 13.68 -2.34
CA LYS A 109 20.34 13.65 -2.63
C LYS A 109 20.69 14.74 -3.65
N LYS A 110 21.39 15.76 -3.17
CA LYS A 110 22.13 16.76 -3.97
C LYS A 110 22.87 16.08 -5.12
N ARG A 111 22.59 16.53 -6.34
CA ARG A 111 23.37 16.26 -7.54
C ARG A 111 24.67 17.04 -7.46
N ASP A 112 25.78 16.33 -7.29
CA ASP A 112 27.08 16.78 -7.78
C ASP A 112 27.35 16.15 -9.15
N SER A 113 27.68 17.04 -10.08
CA SER A 113 28.06 16.81 -11.47
C SER A 113 29.39 16.07 -11.63
N ALA A 114 29.44 15.05 -12.52
CA ALA A 114 30.54 14.83 -13.49
C ALA A 114 30.39 13.51 -14.31
N THR A 115 30.30 13.66 -15.63
CA THR A 115 31.06 12.94 -16.70
C THR A 115 30.95 11.41 -16.94
N ILE A 116 30.15 11.05 -17.97
CA ILE A 116 30.39 10.19 -19.18
C ILE A 116 31.46 9.05 -19.15
N LYS A 117 31.06 7.81 -19.53
CA LYS A 117 31.54 6.93 -20.66
C LYS A 117 31.14 5.45 -20.43
N THR A 118 30.26 4.85 -21.24
CA THR A 118 30.42 3.99 -22.45
C THR A 118 30.82 2.51 -22.24
N ASP A 119 30.10 1.64 -22.97
CA ASP A 119 30.43 0.30 -23.52
C ASP A 119 29.94 -1.02 -22.86
N ASN A 120 28.89 -1.58 -23.50
CA ASN A 120 28.72 -2.93 -24.09
C ASN A 120 29.28 -4.19 -23.40
N SER A 121 28.41 -5.18 -23.11
CA SER A 121 28.23 -6.43 -23.90
C SER A 121 27.69 -7.63 -23.09
N ALA A 122 26.75 -8.35 -23.74
CA ALA A 122 26.53 -9.82 -23.77
C ALA A 122 26.21 -10.67 -22.51
N GLN A 123 25.03 -11.32 -22.62
CA GLN A 123 24.74 -12.75 -22.44
C GLN A 123 24.37 -13.39 -21.06
N GLU A 124 23.38 -14.29 -21.20
CA GLU A 124 23.10 -15.55 -20.49
C GLU A 124 22.14 -15.58 -19.27
N GLN A 125 21.03 -16.32 -19.45
CA GLN A 125 20.28 -16.93 -18.34
C GLN A 125 20.99 -18.21 -17.86
N PRO A 126 20.86 -18.59 -16.58
CA PRO A 126 19.99 -19.74 -16.30
C PRO A 126 19.22 -19.71 -14.96
N LYS A 127 18.16 -20.53 -14.94
CA LYS A 127 17.30 -20.90 -13.79
C LYS A 127 18.11 -21.36 -12.56
N LYS A 128 17.65 -21.04 -11.33
CA LYS A 128 17.45 -22.00 -10.21
C LYS A 128 16.93 -21.35 -8.91
N LYS A 129 15.81 -21.92 -8.45
CA LYS A 129 15.49 -22.38 -7.08
C LYS A 129 16.32 -21.80 -5.93
N GLY A 130 15.61 -21.21 -4.96
CA GLY A 130 16.04 -21.20 -3.55
C GLY A 130 16.41 -19.83 -2.98
N PHE A 131 15.48 -18.88 -2.95
CA PHE A 131 15.68 -17.59 -2.25
C PHE A 131 15.09 -17.53 -0.83
N PHE A 132 14.40 -18.58 -0.37
CA PHE A 132 13.78 -18.64 0.97
C PHE A 132 14.71 -19.03 2.13
N LYS A 133 16.04 -19.02 1.95
CA LYS A 133 16.97 -19.44 3.01
C LYS A 133 18.01 -18.39 3.44
N ARG A 134 17.87 -17.14 3.00
CA ARG A 134 18.83 -16.07 3.35
C ARG A 134 18.22 -14.84 4.00
N LEU A 135 16.94 -14.91 4.36
CA LEU A 135 16.23 -13.83 5.06
C LEU A 135 16.00 -14.10 6.56
N PHE A 136 16.44 -15.25 7.09
CA PHE A 136 16.35 -15.58 8.52
C PHE A 136 17.57 -16.36 9.01
N GLY A 137 18.75 -15.74 8.89
CA GLY A 137 20.01 -16.22 9.46
C GLY A 137 20.94 -15.06 9.71
#